data_AF-A0A420DS63-F1
#
_entry.id   AF-A0A420DS63-F1
#
_cell.length_a   1.000
_cell.length_b   1.000
_cell.length_c   1.000
_cell.angle_alpha   90.00
_cell.angle_beta   90.00
_cell.angle_gamma   90.00
#
_symmetry.space_group_name_H-M   'P 1'
#
loop_
_entity.id
_entity.type
_entity.pdbx_description
1 polymer ?
#
loop_
_entity_poly.entity_id
_entity_poly.type
_entity_poly.pdbx_seq_one_letter_code
_entity_poly.pdbx_strand_id
1 'polypeptide(L)'
;MSILSDLAMMQKLVDVKYRQQQESFGRLILQENRLRSSLRQLDENLAESRAIHDEPLRAIGADIAWQAWVGRKKRELNLQLAKILAVKERRISQVRKAYGKVLVTNSLIDQVGKEQSQKKVCSELASIISVFGAK
;
A
#
# COMPACT_ATOMS: atom_id res chain seq x y z
N MET A 1 24.87 19.95 15.93
CA MET A 1 24.32 18.79 15.21
C MET A 1 24.52 19.04 13.72
N SER A 2 24.89 18.02 12.94
CA SER A 2 25.20 18.17 11.52
C SER A 2 23.92 18.01 10.69
N ILE A 3 23.68 18.87 9.71
CA ILE A 3 22.50 18.80 8.82
C ILE A 3 22.35 17.40 8.19
N LEU A 4 23.46 16.72 7.91
CA LEU A 4 23.45 15.35 7.40
C LEU A 4 22.97 14.31 8.44
N SER A 5 23.32 14.48 9.73
CA SER A 5 22.83 13.57 10.76
C SER A 5 21.33 13.69 10.94
N ASP A 6 20.81 14.92 10.85
CA ASP A 6 19.40 15.22 11.04
C ASP A 6 18.57 14.69 9.85
N LEU A 7 19.07 14.85 8.62
CA LEU A 7 18.46 14.26 7.43
C LEU A 7 18.48 12.73 7.44
N ALA A 8 19.58 12.11 7.89
CA ALA A 8 19.67 10.66 8.02
C ALA A 8 18.69 10.12 9.08
N MET A 9 18.49 10.85 10.19
CA MET A 9 17.47 10.51 11.19
C MET A 9 16.05 10.65 10.61
N MET A 10 15.80 11.72 9.86
CA MET A 10 14.52 11.95 9.20
C MET A 10 14.21 10.85 8.17
N GLN A 11 15.19 10.41 7.38
CA GLN A 11 15.06 9.32 6.42
C GLN A 11 14.56 8.05 7.12
N LYS A 12 15.24 7.63 8.20
CA LYS A 12 14.82 6.45 8.99
C LYS A 12 13.38 6.57 9.48
N LEU A 13 12.99 7.75 9.99
CA LEU A 13 11.63 7.96 10.50
C LEU A 13 10.58 7.88 9.39
N VAL A 14 10.85 8.51 8.25
CA VAL A 14 9.95 8.52 7.10
C VAL A 14 9.82 7.12 6.49
N ASP A 15 10.92 6.36 6.42
CA ASP A 15 10.92 4.96 5.98
C ASP A 15 10.08 4.06 6.88
N VAL A 16 10.25 4.18 8.21
CA VAL A 16 9.45 3.42 9.17
C VAL A 16 7.96 3.75 9.02
N LYS A 17 7.61 5.04 8.89
CA LYS A 17 6.21 5.44 8.66
C LYS A 17 5.69 4.90 7.33
N TYR A 18 6.47 4.94 6.25
CA TYR A 18 6.06 4.40 4.97
C TYR A 18 5.79 2.89 5.06
N ARG A 19 6.70 2.11 5.67
CA ARG A 19 6.51 0.66 5.87
C ARG A 19 5.26 0.35 6.67
N GLN A 20 5.03 1.06 7.76
CA GLN A 20 3.82 0.90 8.58
C GLN A 20 2.53 1.10 7.75
N GLN A 21 2.51 2.15 6.91
CA GLN A 21 1.36 2.43 6.05
C GLN A 21 1.20 1.37 4.96
N GLN A 22 2.30 0.90 4.39
CA GLN A 22 2.32 -0.16 3.37
C GLN A 22 1.80 -1.49 3.94
N GLU A 23 2.23 -1.90 5.12
CA GLU A 23 1.73 -3.10 5.80
C GLU A 23 0.23 -3.00 6.10
N SER A 24 -0.20 -1.86 6.65
CA SER A 24 -1.62 -1.63 6.91
C SER A 24 -2.46 -1.67 5.64
N PHE A 25 -1.94 -1.19 4.52
CA PHE A 25 -2.61 -1.25 3.23
C PHE A 25 -2.64 -2.67 2.67
N GLY A 26 -1.55 -3.43 2.83
CA GLY A 26 -1.49 -4.85 2.47
C GLY A 26 -2.57 -5.68 3.18
N ARG A 27 -2.82 -5.41 4.47
CA ARG A 27 -3.93 -6.06 5.20
C ARG A 27 -5.30 -5.79 4.56
N LEU A 28 -5.55 -4.58 4.06
CA LEU A 28 -6.80 -4.27 3.35
C LEU A 28 -6.92 -5.02 2.03
N ILE A 29 -5.83 -5.13 1.26
CA ILE A 29 -5.82 -5.89 0.01
C ILE A 29 -6.13 -7.36 0.29
N LEU A 30 -5.54 -7.95 1.34
CA LEU A 30 -5.84 -9.32 1.73
C LEU A 30 -7.32 -9.51 2.09
N GLN A 31 -7.91 -8.57 2.82
CA GLN A 31 -9.34 -8.63 3.15
C GLN A 31 -10.22 -8.49 1.90
N GLU A 32 -9.90 -7.58 0.98
CA GLU A 32 -10.59 -7.44 -0.30
C GLU A 32 -10.55 -8.75 -1.11
N ASN A 33 -9.35 -9.35 -1.23
CA ASN A 33 -9.16 -10.60 -1.96
C ASN A 33 -9.97 -11.75 -1.34
N ARG A 34 -10.02 -11.82 -0.01
CA ARG A 34 -10.85 -12.80 0.70
C ARG A 34 -12.33 -12.64 0.36
N LEU A 35 -12.86 -11.42 0.43
CA LEU A 35 -14.27 -11.15 0.10
C LEU A 35 -14.60 -11.49 -1.37
N ARG A 36 -13.72 -11.10 -2.30
CA ARG A 36 -13.87 -11.44 -3.72
C ARG A 36 -13.82 -12.96 -3.94
N SER A 37 -12.98 -13.68 -3.20
CA SER A 37 -12.93 -15.15 -3.23
C SER A 37 -14.21 -15.76 -2.71
N SER A 38 -14.74 -15.30 -1.58
CA SER A 38 -16.00 -15.79 -1.02
C SER A 38 -17.19 -15.52 -1.94
N LEU A 39 -17.22 -14.38 -2.63
CA LEU A 39 -18.24 -14.09 -3.65
C LEU A 39 -18.15 -15.05 -4.83
N ARG A 40 -16.93 -15.31 -5.35
CA ARG A 40 -16.72 -16.29 -6.43
C ARG A 40 -17.15 -17.69 -6.03
N GLN A 41 -16.74 -18.15 -4.85
CA GLN A 41 -17.15 -19.45 -4.30
C GLN A 41 -18.68 -19.54 -4.16
N LEU A 42 -19.34 -18.48 -3.68
CA LEU A 42 -20.80 -18.46 -3.58
C LEU A 42 -21.46 -18.59 -4.96
N ASP A 43 -20.94 -17.90 -5.97
CA ASP A 43 -21.44 -17.95 -7.34
C ASP A 43 -21.18 -19.31 -8.02
N GLU A 44 -20.01 -19.93 -7.77
CA GLU A 44 -19.65 -21.28 -8.23
C GLU A 44 -20.59 -22.34 -7.65
N ASN A 45 -20.78 -22.35 -6.32
CA ASN A 45 -21.72 -23.27 -5.66
C ASN A 45 -23.16 -23.14 -6.19
N LEU A 46 -23.57 -21.92 -6.55
CA LEU A 46 -24.88 -21.65 -7.12
C LEU A 46 -25.00 -22.24 -8.54
N ALA A 47 -23.96 -22.08 -9.37
CA ALA A 47 -23.91 -22.65 -10.71
C ALA A 47 -23.92 -24.19 -10.67
N GLU A 48 -23.12 -24.81 -9.80
CA GLU A 48 -23.09 -26.26 -9.61
C GLU A 48 -24.44 -26.81 -9.13
N SER A 49 -25.05 -26.15 -8.13
CA SER A 49 -26.36 -26.56 -7.63
C SER A 49 -27.45 -26.49 -8.70
N ARG A 50 -27.37 -25.54 -9.65
CA ARG A 50 -28.30 -25.47 -10.78
C ARG A 50 -28.03 -26.58 -11.82
N ALA A 51 -26.77 -26.89 -12.10
CA ALA A 51 -26.39 -27.91 -13.08
C ALA A 51 -26.74 -29.34 -12.66
N ILE A 52 -26.78 -29.63 -11.35
CA ILE A 52 -27.10 -30.95 -10.80
C ILE A 52 -28.62 -31.20 -10.72
N HIS A 53 -29.45 -30.18 -10.88
CA HIS A 53 -30.90 -30.24 -10.62
C HIS A 53 -31.76 -29.96 -11.87
N ASP A 54 -31.48 -30.66 -12.96
CA ASP A 54 -32.24 -30.62 -14.22
C ASP A 54 -33.59 -31.39 -14.19
N GLU A 55 -34.04 -31.83 -13.01
CA GLU A 55 -35.22 -32.68 -12.84
C GLU A 55 -36.38 -31.91 -12.16
N PRO A 56 -37.60 -31.90 -12.74
CA PRO A 56 -38.66 -30.91 -12.45
C PRO A 56 -39.39 -31.10 -11.12
N LEU A 57 -38.88 -31.93 -10.22
CA LEU A 57 -39.48 -32.18 -8.91
C LEU A 57 -38.46 -31.91 -7.80
N ARG A 58 -38.50 -30.71 -7.22
CA ARG A 58 -38.07 -30.55 -5.83
C ARG A 58 -38.80 -29.42 -5.11
N ALA A 59 -39.62 -29.84 -4.15
CA ALA A 59 -39.97 -29.20 -2.89
C ALA A 59 -39.79 -27.67 -2.84
N ILE A 60 -40.83 -26.97 -3.30
CA ILE A 60 -40.97 -25.51 -3.45
C ILE A 60 -40.55 -24.71 -2.19
N GLY A 61 -40.54 -25.31 -0.99
CA GLY A 61 -40.15 -24.62 0.25
C GLY A 61 -38.65 -24.56 0.55
N ALA A 62 -37.88 -25.61 0.25
CA ALA A 62 -36.45 -25.68 0.62
C ALA A 62 -35.57 -24.83 -0.31
N ASP A 63 -35.90 -24.78 -1.61
CA ASP A 63 -35.16 -23.97 -2.57
C ASP A 63 -35.39 -22.46 -2.34
N ILE A 64 -36.62 -22.03 -2.02
CA ILE A 64 -36.90 -20.60 -1.70
C ILE A 64 -36.08 -20.14 -0.48
N ALA A 65 -36.00 -20.95 0.58
CA ALA A 65 -35.21 -20.62 1.76
C ALA A 65 -33.71 -20.53 1.45
N TRP A 66 -33.20 -21.43 0.61
CA TRP A 66 -31.83 -21.42 0.11
C TRP A 66 -31.52 -20.20 -0.75
N GLN A 67 -32.34 -19.90 -1.76
CA GLN A 67 -32.20 -18.72 -2.62
C GLN A 67 -32.22 -17.43 -1.79
N ALA A 68 -33.11 -17.34 -0.80
CA ALA A 68 -33.18 -16.19 0.10
C ALA A 68 -31.91 -16.07 0.97
N TRP A 69 -31.34 -17.19 1.43
CA TRP A 69 -30.07 -17.19 2.16
C TRP A 69 -28.90 -16.74 1.29
N VAL A 70 -28.80 -17.26 0.06
CA VAL A 70 -27.77 -16.86 -0.92
C VAL A 70 -27.87 -15.36 -1.22
N GLY A 71 -29.08 -14.85 -1.45
CA GLY A 71 -29.31 -13.42 -1.69
C GLY A 71 -28.87 -12.55 -0.50
N ARG A 72 -29.23 -12.95 0.74
CA ARG A 72 -28.78 -12.25 1.95
C ARG A 72 -27.26 -12.28 2.09
N LYS A 73 -26.62 -13.43 1.87
CA LYS A 73 -25.17 -13.60 2.00
C LYS A 73 -24.41 -12.81 0.95
N LYS A 74 -24.85 -12.82 -0.30
CA LYS A 74 -24.27 -12.00 -1.38
C LYS A 74 -24.37 -10.52 -1.06
N ARG A 75 -25.50 -10.06 -0.54
CA ARG A 75 -25.68 -8.66 -0.10
C ARG A 75 -24.74 -8.29 1.04
N GLU A 76 -24.60 -9.17 2.03
CA GLU A 76 -23.68 -8.98 3.16
C GLU A 76 -22.22 -8.85 2.68
N LEU A 77 -21.75 -9.78 1.85
CA LEU A 77 -20.40 -9.77 1.29
C LEU A 77 -20.13 -8.53 0.44
N ASN A 78 -21.08 -8.13 -0.42
CA ASN A 78 -20.97 -6.93 -1.24
C ASN A 78 -20.92 -5.65 -0.39
N LEU A 79 -21.70 -5.58 0.68
CA LEU A 79 -21.66 -4.44 1.60
C LEU A 79 -20.30 -4.36 2.31
N GLN A 80 -19.76 -5.49 2.76
CA GLN A 80 -18.42 -5.54 3.33
C GLN A 80 -17.36 -5.11 2.31
N LEU A 81 -17.46 -5.59 1.06
CA LEU A 81 -16.54 -5.22 -0.01
C LEU A 81 -16.58 -3.72 -0.30
N ALA A 82 -17.77 -3.13 -0.39
CA ALA A 82 -17.95 -1.70 -0.60
C ALA A 82 -17.31 -0.87 0.53
N LYS A 83 -17.45 -1.31 1.79
CA LYS A 83 -16.79 -0.67 2.94
C LYS A 83 -15.27 -0.72 2.82
N ILE A 84 -14.70 -1.87 2.46
CA ILE A 84 -13.25 -2.01 2.28
C ILE A 84 -12.75 -1.13 1.14
N LEU A 85 -13.45 -1.10 0.00
CA LEU A 85 -13.09 -0.26 -1.14
C LEU A 85 -13.08 1.23 -0.75
N ALA A 86 -14.09 1.69 -0.01
CA ALA A 86 -14.15 3.07 0.47
C ALA A 86 -12.97 3.42 1.40
N VAL A 87 -12.58 2.49 2.29
CA VAL A 87 -11.41 2.67 3.15
C VAL A 87 -10.11 2.61 2.34
N LYS A 88 -10.01 1.71 1.35
CA LYS A 88 -8.84 1.54 0.49
C LYS A 88 -8.51 2.82 -0.26
N GLU A 89 -9.53 3.50 -0.81
CA GLU A 89 -9.37 4.75 -1.53
C GLU A 89 -8.78 5.87 -0.66
N ARG A 90 -9.18 5.93 0.60
CA ARG A 90 -8.59 6.89 1.55
C ARG A 90 -7.14 6.52 1.88
N ARG A 91 -6.85 5.24 2.11
CA ARG A 91 -5.52 4.77 2.53
C ARG A 91 -4.48 4.82 1.41
N ILE A 92 -4.86 4.58 0.14
CA ILE A 92 -3.91 4.65 -0.97
C ILE A 92 -3.32 6.06 -1.11
N SER A 93 -4.13 7.10 -0.86
CA SER A 93 -3.64 8.49 -0.84
C SER A 93 -2.59 8.72 0.27
N GLN A 94 -2.75 8.09 1.43
CA GLN A 94 -1.84 8.22 2.57
C GLN A 94 -0.52 7.48 2.30
N VAL A 95 -0.58 6.27 1.73
CA VAL A 95 0.61 5.51 1.30
C VAL A 95 1.40 6.29 0.25
N ARG A 96 0.73 6.85 -0.77
CA ARG A 96 1.37 7.69 -1.79
C ARG A 96 2.07 8.91 -1.19
N LYS A 97 1.42 9.61 -0.25
CA LYS A 97 2.02 10.75 0.46
C LYS A 97 3.24 10.33 1.29
N ALA A 98 3.17 9.21 1.99
CA ALA A 98 4.29 8.69 2.77
C ALA A 98 5.48 8.33 1.85
N TYR A 99 5.22 7.67 0.72
CA TYR A 99 6.25 7.36 -0.27
C TYR A 99 6.87 8.61 -0.87
N GLY A 100 6.07 9.63 -1.20
CA GLY A 100 6.59 10.91 -1.68
C GLY A 100 7.56 11.56 -0.69
N LYS A 101 7.29 11.46 0.62
CA LYS A 101 8.23 11.94 1.65
C LYS A 101 9.55 11.17 1.66
N VAL A 102 9.52 9.85 1.44
CA VAL A 102 10.74 9.03 1.31
C VAL A 102 11.57 9.54 0.13
N LEU A 103 10.94 9.70 -1.04
CA LEU A 103 11.61 10.17 -2.26
C LEU A 103 12.28 11.54 -2.06
N VAL A 104 11.54 12.50 -1.49
CA VAL A 104 12.07 13.86 -1.24
C VAL A 104 13.22 13.83 -0.24
N THR A 105 13.10 13.04 0.83
CA THR A 105 14.16 12.96 1.85
C THR A 105 15.44 12.36 1.27
N ASN A 106 15.32 11.30 0.45
CA ASN A 106 16.46 10.71 -0.25
C ASN A 106 17.11 11.71 -1.21
N SER A 107 16.29 12.41 -2.01
CA SER A 107 16.80 13.43 -2.93
C SER A 107 17.54 14.57 -2.20
N LEU A 108 17.07 14.99 -1.03
CA LEU A 108 17.72 16.02 -0.22
C LEU A 108 19.07 15.54 0.34
N ILE A 109 19.14 14.29 0.81
CA ILE A 109 20.40 13.69 1.29
C ILE A 109 21.43 13.66 0.16
N ASP A 110 21.04 13.21 -1.03
CA ASP A 110 21.91 13.16 -2.19
C ASP A 110 22.42 14.54 -2.60
N GLN A 111 21.53 15.54 -2.59
CA GLN A 111 21.90 16.92 -2.91
C GLN A 111 22.88 17.50 -1.90
N VAL A 112 22.60 17.40 -0.60
CA VAL A 112 23.48 17.91 0.46
C VAL A 112 24.83 17.18 0.44
N GLY A 113 24.83 15.86 0.18
CA GLY A 113 26.06 15.08 0.03
C GLY A 113 26.94 15.57 -1.13
N LYS A 114 26.34 15.88 -2.28
CA LYS A 114 27.06 16.44 -3.44
C LYS A 114 27.62 17.83 -3.14
N GLU A 115 26.83 18.71 -2.53
CA GLU A 115 27.26 20.07 -2.16
C GLU A 115 28.42 20.05 -1.16
N GLN A 116 28.40 19.12 -0.19
CA GLN A 116 29.50 18.99 0.76
C GLN A 116 30.78 18.45 0.11
N SER A 117 30.68 17.44 -0.75
CA SER A 117 31.83 16.92 -1.49
C SER A 117 32.47 17.99 -2.37
N GLN A 118 31.67 18.80 -3.06
CA GLN A 118 32.17 19.92 -3.86
C GLN A 118 32.88 20.98 -3.00
N LYS A 119 32.29 21.36 -1.86
CA LYS A 119 32.92 22.32 -0.93
C LYS A 119 34.25 21.81 -0.39
N LYS A 120 34.35 20.53 -0.06
CA LYS A 120 35.61 19.90 0.38
C LYS A 120 36.67 19.98 -0.69
N VAL A 121 36.36 19.57 -1.93
CA VAL A 121 37.28 19.64 -3.06
C VAL A 121 37.75 21.07 -3.31
N CYS A 122 36.84 22.07 -3.34
CA CYS A 122 37.22 23.47 -3.49
C CYS A 122 38.13 23.97 -2.34
N SER A 123 37.84 23.58 -1.10
CA SER A 123 38.66 23.96 0.06
C SER A 123 40.05 23.32 0.04
N GLU A 124 40.16 22.06 -0.41
CA GLU A 124 41.42 21.35 -0.57
C GLU A 124 42.27 21.98 -1.69
N LEU A 125 41.67 22.31 -2.84
CA LEU A 125 42.35 23.03 -3.91
C LEU A 125 42.82 24.42 -3.47
N ALA A 126 41.99 25.17 -2.74
CA ALA A 126 42.38 26.47 -2.20
C ALA A 126 43.55 26.35 -1.21
N SER A 127 43.53 25.34 -0.34
CA SER A 127 44.64 25.03 0.56
C SER A 127 45.92 24.73 -0.22
N ILE A 128 45.85 23.89 -1.26
CA ILE A 128 47.01 23.54 -2.09
C ILE A 128 47.56 24.81 -2.77
N ILE A 129 46.72 25.61 -3.40
CA ILE A 129 47.13 26.85 -4.08
C ILE A 129 47.82 27.81 -3.10
N SER A 130 47.30 27.95 -1.87
CA SER A 130 47.91 28.83 -0.86
C SER A 130 49.31 28.38 -0.43
N VAL A 131 49.56 27.07 -0.38
CA VAL A 131 50.87 26.50 -0.04
C VAL A 131 51.88 26.66 -1.18
N PHE A 132 51.43 26.58 -2.43
CA PHE A 132 52.30 26.75 -3.60
C PHE A 132 52.55 28.22 -3.99
N GLY A 133 51.63 29.14 -3.67
CA GLY A 133 51.77 30.58 -3.94
C GLY A 133 52.55 31.37 -2.88
N ALA A 134 52.94 30.74 -1.77
CA ALA A 134 53.73 31.35 -0.68
C ALA A 134 55.25 31.10 -0.80
N LYS A 135 55.73 30.59 -1.93
CA LYS A 135 57.15 30.49 -2.32
C LYS A 135 57.44 31.47 -3.43
#